data_AF-A0A356E0Y6-F1
#
_entry.id   AF-A0A356E0Y6-F1
#
_cell.length_a   1.000
_cell.length_b   1.000
_cell.length_c   1.000
_cell.angle_alpha   90.00
_cell.angle_beta   90.00
_cell.angle_gamma   90.00
#
_symmetry.space_group_name_H-M   'P 1'
#
loop_
_entity.id
_entity.type
_entity.pdbx_description
1 polymer ?
#
loop_
_entity_poly.entity_id
_entity_poly.type
_entity_poly.pdbx_seq_one_letter_code
_entity_poly.pdbx_strand_id
1 'polypeptide(L)' 'CYQLSDEQLVGIYCFEAALGIKITYHRPISSGTCGDRDVYGAQQHAPLMGLLIP' A
#
# COMPACT_ATOMS: atom_id res chain seq x y z
N CYS A 1 4.56 -0.24 3.71
CA CYS A 1 5.59 0.66 3.15
C CYS A 1 4.94 2.00 2.90
N TYR A 2 5.63 3.09 3.26
CA TYR A 2 5.14 4.47 3.11
C TYR A 2 6.20 5.28 2.35
N GLN A 3 5.81 6.46 1.84
CA GLN A 3 6.72 7.40 1.18
C GLN A 3 7.45 6.80 -0.03
N LEU A 4 6.72 6.04 -0.86
CA LEU A 4 7.25 5.50 -2.12
C LEU A 4 7.57 6.65 -3.08
N SER A 5 8.65 6.51 -3.85
CA SER A 5 8.92 7.41 -4.98
C SER A 5 8.18 6.95 -6.24
N ASP A 6 8.03 7.84 -7.21
CA ASP A 6 7.33 7.56 -8.46
C ASP A 6 8.00 6.43 -9.26
N GLU A 7 9.33 6.30 -9.18
CA GLU A 7 10.09 5.25 -9.86
C GLU A 7 9.82 3.85 -9.30
N GLN A 8 9.35 3.75 -8.04
CA GLN A 8 8.99 2.48 -7.43
C GLN A 8 7.58 2.03 -7.81
N LEU A 9 6.75 2.94 -8.30
CA LEU A 9 5.35 2.68 -8.59
C LEU A 9 5.19 1.97 -9.93
N VAL A 10 4.48 0.85 -9.91
CA VAL A 10 4.12 0.11 -11.13
C VAL A 10 2.75 0.56 -11.63
N GLY A 11 1.81 0.84 -10.73
CA GLY A 11 0.51 1.37 -11.10
C GLY A 11 -0.49 1.46 -9.96
N ILE A 12 -1.51 2.30 -10.18
CA ILE A 12 -2.67 2.49 -9.30
C ILE A 12 -3.91 2.09 -10.08
N TYR A 13 -4.75 1.26 -9.48
CA TYR A 13 -5.92 0.67 -10.11
C TYR A 13 -7.13 0.86 -9.22
N CYS A 14 -8.25 1.30 -9.79
CA CYS A 14 -9.52 1.29 -9.08
C CYS A 14 -10.19 -0.08 -9.24
N PHE A 15 -10.72 -0.61 -8.14
CA PHE A 15 -11.51 -1.83 -8.11
C PHE A 15 -12.91 -1.52 -7.59
N GLU A 16 -13.79 -1.16 -8.52
CA GLU A 16 -15.15 -0.68 -8.27
C GLU A 16 -15.98 -1.63 -7.41
N ALA A 17 -15.88 -2.94 -7.65
CA ALA A 17 -16.69 -3.93 -6.94
C ALA A 17 -16.43 -3.95 -5.42
N ALA A 18 -15.25 -3.52 -4.97
CA ALA A 18 -14.92 -3.36 -3.55
C ALA A 18 -14.81 -1.90 -3.12
N LEU A 19 -15.12 -0.95 -4.01
CA LEU A 19 -14.85 0.48 -3.82
C LEU A 19 -13.40 0.74 -3.34
N GLY A 20 -12.46 -0.06 -3.88
CA GLY A 20 -11.10 -0.16 -3.38
C GLY A 20 -10.08 0.42 -4.34
N ILE A 21 -9.00 0.96 -3.79
CA ILE A 21 -7.82 1.38 -4.57
C ILE A 21 -6.73 0.33 -4.37
N LYS A 22 -6.23 -0.24 -5.47
CA LYS A 22 -5.11 -1.17 -5.48
C LYS A 22 -3.86 -0.46 -5.99
N ILE A 23 -2.77 -0.55 -5.23
CA ILE A 23 -1.48 0.04 -5.58
C ILE A 23 -0.46 -1.08 -5.75
N THR A 24 0.26 -1.08 -6.88
CA THR A 24 1.33 -2.03 -7.19
C THR A 24 2.66 -1.29 -7.30
N TYR A 25 3.69 -1.81 -6.65
CA TYR A 25 5.02 -1.18 -6.60
C TYR A 25 6.12 -2.23 -6.42
N HIS A 26 7.37 -1.85 -6.69
CA HIS A 26 8.54 -2.70 -6.48
C HIS A 26 8.86 -2.82 -4.98
N ARG A 27 8.63 -4.02 -4.43
CA ARG A 27 8.94 -4.33 -3.02
C ARG A 27 10.41 -4.73 -2.87
N PRO A 28 11.09 -4.35 -1.78
CA PRO A 28 12.47 -4.75 -1.52
C PRO A 28 12.58 -6.24 -1.13
N ILE A 29 11.53 -6.82 -0.56
CA ILE A 29 11.44 -8.22 -0.15
C ILE A 29 10.16 -8.82 -0.76
N SER A 30 10.26 -10.07 -1.22
CA SER A 30 9.11 -10.78 -1.79
C SER A 30 8.01 -11.02 -0.76
N SER A 31 6.77 -11.10 -1.23
CA SER A 31 5.63 -11.31 -0.33
C SER A 31 5.65 -12.67 0.33
N GLY A 32 5.51 -12.68 1.66
CA GLY A 32 5.43 -13.92 2.44
C GLY A 32 6.76 -14.64 2.62
N THR A 33 7.89 -14.03 2.25
CA THR A 33 9.22 -14.60 2.51
C THR A 33 9.79 -14.12 3.83
N CYS A 34 10.88 -14.76 4.29
CA CYS A 34 11.60 -14.34 5.49
C CYS A 34 11.98 -12.85 5.42
N GLY A 35 11.70 -12.12 6.50
CA GLY A 35 11.95 -10.68 6.58
C GLY A 35 10.84 -9.80 6.02
N ASP A 36 9.77 -10.38 5.44
CA ASP A 36 8.59 -9.60 5.08
C ASP A 36 7.84 -9.15 6.35
N ARG A 37 7.73 -7.83 6.50
CA ARG A 37 7.06 -7.16 7.64
C ARG A 37 5.71 -6.54 7.24
N ASP A 38 5.39 -6.55 5.95
CA ASP A 38 4.28 -5.82 5.37
C ASP A 38 3.49 -6.71 4.40
N VAL A 39 2.91 -7.76 4.98
CA VAL A 39 2.08 -8.74 4.26
C VAL A 39 0.62 -8.26 4.18
N TYR A 40 0.22 -7.31 5.02
CA TYR A 40 -1.17 -6.86 5.11
C TYR A 40 -1.48 -5.82 4.02
N GLY A 41 -2.31 -6.20 3.05
CA GLY A 41 -2.59 -5.40 1.85
C GLY A 41 -3.33 -4.08 2.07
N ALA A 42 -3.75 -3.75 3.29
CA ALA A 42 -4.37 -2.46 3.63
C ALA A 42 -3.53 -1.63 4.60
N GLN A 43 -2.21 -1.87 4.72
CA GLN A 43 -1.35 -1.11 5.64
C GLN A 43 -1.30 0.40 5.39
N GLN A 44 -1.79 0.90 4.26
CA GLN A 44 -1.78 2.35 3.96
C GLN A 44 -2.81 3.17 4.77
N HIS A 45 -3.54 2.57 5.72
CA HIS A 45 -4.46 3.31 6.58
C HIS A 45 -3.78 4.10 7.72
N ALA A 46 -2.56 3.76 8.13
CA ALA A 46 -1.93 4.38 9.30
C ALA A 46 -1.79 5.92 9.19
N PRO A 47 -1.42 6.50 8.03
CA PRO A 47 -1.41 7.97 7.85
C PRO A 47 -2.78 8.62 8.08
N LEU A 48 -3.88 7.90 7.83
CA LEU A 48 -5.24 8.41 8.03
C LEU A 48 -5.58 8.59 9.51
N MET A 49 -4.90 7.87 10.42
CA MET A 49 -5.13 7.99 11.87
C MET A 49 -4.73 9.35 12.44
N GLY A 50 -3.92 10.13 11.70
CA GLY A 50 -3.53 11.49 12.10
C GLY A 50 -4.52 12.58 11.67
N LEU A 51 -5.59 12.23 10.93
CA LEU A 51 -6.57 13.19 10.44
C LEU A 51 -7.63 13.46 11.53
N LEU A 52 -7.86 14.74 11.81
CA LEU A 52 -9.01 15.18 12.61
C LEU A 52 -10.27 15.09 11.73
N ILE A 53 -11.24 14.30 12.19
CA ILE A 53 -12.57 14.24 11.56
C ILE A 53 -13.39 15.43 12.11
N PRO A 54 -14.06 16.21 11.24
CA PRO A 54 -14.85 17.37 11.64
C PRO A 54 -16.06 17.02 12.52
#